data_AF-A0A0F0CNN7-F1
#
_entry.id   AF-A0A0F0CNN7-F1
#
_cell.length_a   1.000
_cell.length_b   1.000
_cell.length_c   1.000
_cell.angle_alpha   90.00
_cell.angle_beta   90.00
_cell.angle_gamma   90.00
#
_symmetry.space_group_name_H-M   'P 1'
#
loop_
_entity.id
_entity.type
_entity.pdbx_description
1 polymer ?
#
loop_
_entity_poly.entity_id
_entity_poly.type
_entity_poly.pdbx_seq_one_letter_code
_entity_poly.pdbx_strand_id
1 'polypeptide(L)'
;MFLVDTHAHLNLPEYKEDIDIIIKRAESAGVKRIIVPGVGMEENKKSLFLSKEYSSCFSAFGIHPNNVTPSTIDDITEIRALCLDNNKVAAIGEIGLDYYRKYTSLDIQKTMFKEFLTLAGELDFPVILHSRNAEQDFWDILSGMKNFKNYGVVHCFSGDKDFLKKILSLGFHVSFTGVVTFKNSDMIKSLVREVPLERLLLETDSPYMAPEPMRGKICSPDYIVYMLETYAKIYNCSKEEIAEITTSNANNLFKLGIENKGKIAYPIRNSLYLNITNRCTNRCSFCTREKSDFVKGHELKLDREPSLEEIVVAMGDVSKYDEIVFCGFGEPTLRIKIIKEVSAYLKKHGKKVRLVTNGQAELINKRPVAKEMKGLIDTVSVSLNAPVKESYDKLCYSVFGEDAFNNVVSFAQHVISEGISVEITCLDMIGEEKIAVVKNTARELGASFRLRYFDVVG
;
A
#
# COMPACT_ATOMS: atom_id res chain seq x y z
N MET A 1 9.92 13.98 7.91
CA MET A 1 9.07 13.41 6.85
C MET A 1 9.99 12.95 5.72
N PHE A 2 9.75 11.76 5.17
CA PHE A 2 10.45 11.24 3.99
C PHE A 2 9.43 11.21 2.86
N LEU A 3 9.76 11.77 1.70
CA LEU A 3 8.90 11.83 0.53
C LEU A 3 9.63 11.26 -0.69
N VAL A 4 8.84 10.68 -1.58
CA VAL A 4 9.28 10.20 -2.89
C VAL A 4 8.49 10.95 -3.95
N ASP A 5 9.19 11.60 -4.88
CA ASP A 5 8.60 12.06 -6.12
C ASP A 5 8.77 10.95 -7.17
N THR A 6 7.69 10.24 -7.49
CA THR A 6 7.77 9.08 -8.38
C THR A 6 7.86 9.44 -9.86
N HIS A 7 7.75 10.72 -10.22
CA HIS A 7 7.81 11.16 -11.61
C HIS A 7 8.24 12.63 -11.72
N ALA A 8 9.50 12.88 -12.04
CA ALA A 8 10.03 14.23 -12.25
C ALA A 8 11.09 14.27 -13.36
N HIS A 9 10.82 15.06 -14.40
CA HIS A 9 11.65 15.23 -15.57
C HIS A 9 12.80 16.24 -15.39
N LEU A 10 13.70 15.98 -14.43
CA LEU A 10 14.93 16.77 -14.21
C LEU A 10 15.93 16.73 -15.38
N ASN A 11 15.66 15.90 -16.39
CA ASN A 11 16.45 15.68 -17.61
C ASN A 11 15.98 16.52 -18.81
N LEU A 12 14.95 17.35 -18.65
CA LEU A 12 14.42 18.20 -19.71
C LEU A 12 14.97 19.64 -19.66
N PRO A 13 15.03 20.36 -20.81
CA PRO A 13 15.70 21.65 -20.93
C PRO A 13 14.96 22.85 -20.32
N GLU A 14 13.74 22.67 -19.82
CA GLU A 14 12.91 23.74 -19.24
C GLU A 14 13.53 24.32 -17.96
N TYR A 15 14.35 23.54 -17.26
CA TYR A 15 15.11 24.01 -16.11
C TYR A 15 16.27 24.89 -16.56
N LYS A 16 16.12 26.21 -16.33
CA LYS A 16 17.20 27.20 -16.48
C LYS A 16 18.06 27.34 -15.22
N GLU A 17 17.54 26.84 -14.10
CA GLU A 17 18.24 26.81 -12.82
C GLU A 17 19.15 25.59 -12.75
N ASP A 18 20.22 25.72 -11.96
CA ASP A 18 21.13 24.62 -11.68
C ASP A 18 20.40 23.45 -10.98
N ILE A 19 20.54 22.24 -11.54
CA ILE A 19 19.93 21.01 -11.00
C ILE A 19 20.39 20.74 -9.57
N ASP A 20 21.63 21.10 -9.21
CA ASP A 20 22.13 20.98 -7.83
C ASP A 20 21.26 21.76 -6.83
N ILE A 21 20.80 22.95 -7.24
CA ILE A 21 19.97 23.81 -6.39
C ILE A 21 18.58 23.18 -6.25
N ILE A 22 18.02 22.68 -7.34
CA ILE A 22 16.71 22.01 -7.36
C ILE A 22 16.72 20.80 -6.41
N ILE A 23 17.75 19.94 -6.51
CA ILE A 23 17.88 18.74 -5.68
C ILE A 23 18.05 19.11 -4.20
N LYS A 24 18.90 20.10 -3.87
CA LYS A 24 19.07 20.56 -2.49
C LYS A 24 17.77 21.11 -1.88
N ARG A 25 16.95 21.80 -2.67
CA ARG A 25 15.62 22.26 -2.21
C ARG A 25 14.68 21.08 -1.98
N ALA A 26 14.62 20.13 -2.91
CA ALA A 26 13.85 18.89 -2.77
C ALA A 26 14.21 18.15 -1.48
N GLU A 27 15.51 17.96 -1.24
CA GLU A 27 16.01 17.29 -0.04
C GLU A 27 15.67 18.06 1.25
N SER A 28 15.74 19.39 1.22
CA SER A 28 15.37 20.24 2.35
C SER A 28 13.88 20.21 2.65
N ALA A 29 13.04 20.02 1.62
CA ALA A 29 11.60 19.83 1.75
C ALA A 29 11.21 18.40 2.18
N GLY A 30 12.18 17.49 2.32
CA GLY A 30 11.96 16.10 2.73
C GLY A 30 11.79 15.11 1.58
N VAL A 31 11.92 15.56 0.32
CA VAL A 31 11.95 14.68 -0.86
C VAL A 31 13.33 14.03 -0.93
N LYS A 32 13.39 12.75 -0.55
CA LYS A 32 14.65 12.01 -0.42
C LYS A 32 14.88 11.03 -1.57
N ARG A 33 13.86 10.77 -2.38
CA ARG A 33 13.93 9.99 -3.60
C ARG A 33 13.16 10.69 -4.72
N ILE A 34 13.74 10.68 -5.91
CA ILE A 34 13.17 11.24 -7.12
C ILE A 34 13.39 10.23 -8.24
N ILE A 35 12.34 9.82 -8.92
CA ILE A 35 12.45 8.99 -10.12
C ILE A 35 12.43 9.91 -11.34
N VAL A 36 13.49 9.83 -12.14
CA VAL A 36 13.68 10.63 -13.35
C VAL A 36 13.41 9.74 -14.56
N PRO A 37 12.21 9.81 -15.16
CA PRO A 37 11.87 9.03 -16.34
C PRO A 37 12.52 9.62 -17.60
N GLY A 38 12.98 8.74 -18.49
CA GLY A 38 13.32 9.13 -19.84
C GLY A 38 12.09 9.17 -20.75
N VAL A 39 12.18 10.02 -21.76
CA VAL A 39 11.17 10.15 -22.83
C VAL A 39 11.78 9.86 -24.21
N GLY A 40 13.06 9.48 -24.25
CA GLY A 40 13.90 9.33 -25.43
C GLY A 40 15.32 8.93 -25.00
N MET A 41 16.17 8.51 -25.95
CA MET A 41 17.52 8.02 -25.62
C MET A 41 18.45 9.07 -25.00
N GLU A 42 18.35 10.33 -25.43
CA GLU A 42 19.14 11.41 -24.83
C GLU A 42 18.69 11.69 -23.38
N GLU A 43 17.39 11.68 -23.13
CA GLU A 43 16.82 11.85 -21.80
C GLU A 43 17.08 10.64 -20.88
N ASN A 44 17.17 9.42 -21.44
CA ASN A 44 17.63 8.23 -20.72
C ASN A 44 19.07 8.39 -20.24
N LYS A 45 20.00 8.84 -21.11
CA LYS A 45 21.40 9.08 -20.74
C LYS A 45 21.53 10.15 -19.66
N LYS A 46 20.77 11.25 -19.75
CA LYS A 46 20.74 12.29 -18.71
C LYS A 46 20.17 11.77 -17.39
N SER A 47 19.10 10.98 -17.44
CA SER A 47 18.54 10.33 -16.25
C SER A 47 19.58 9.43 -15.57
N LEU A 48 20.35 8.67 -16.34
CA LEU A 48 21.43 7.83 -15.82
C LEU A 48 22.54 8.67 -15.16
N PHE A 49 22.92 9.79 -15.78
CA PHE A 49 23.88 10.71 -15.19
C PHE A 49 23.38 11.21 -13.83
N LEU A 50 22.14 11.69 -13.76
CA LEU A 50 21.54 12.17 -12.51
C LEU A 50 21.49 11.09 -11.42
N SER A 51 21.15 9.84 -11.76
CA SER A 51 21.09 8.77 -10.75
C SER A 51 22.46 8.38 -10.21
N LYS A 52 23.53 8.53 -11.00
CA LYS A 52 24.93 8.34 -10.57
C LYS A 52 25.43 9.48 -9.69
N GLU A 53 25.15 10.71 -10.07
CA GLU A 53 25.61 11.90 -9.33
C GLU A 53 24.87 12.09 -8.00
N TYR A 54 23.56 11.86 -7.97
CA TYR A 54 22.72 12.16 -6.82
C TYR A 54 22.16 10.89 -6.18
N SER A 55 22.49 10.67 -4.90
CA SER A 55 21.97 9.54 -4.13
C SER A 55 20.43 9.49 -4.09
N SER A 56 19.77 10.65 -4.17
CA SER A 56 18.31 10.82 -4.20
C SER A 56 17.68 10.47 -5.56
N CYS A 57 18.41 10.46 -6.67
CA CYS A 57 17.82 10.22 -8.00
C CYS A 57 17.89 8.74 -8.43
N PHE A 58 16.81 8.24 -9.01
CA PHE A 58 16.70 6.92 -9.64
C PHE A 58 16.25 7.09 -11.09
N SER A 59 16.74 6.24 -11.98
CA SER A 59 16.39 6.30 -13.39
C SER A 59 15.20 5.42 -13.71
N ALA A 60 14.30 5.89 -14.57
CA ALA A 60 13.42 5.01 -15.33
C ALA A 60 13.73 5.19 -16.82
N PHE A 61 13.88 4.09 -17.56
CA PHE A 61 14.28 4.13 -18.96
C PHE A 61 13.13 3.76 -19.87
N GLY A 62 12.83 4.62 -20.84
CA GLY A 62 11.72 4.46 -21.74
C GLY A 62 11.74 5.50 -22.85
N ILE A 63 10.77 5.39 -23.76
CA ILE A 63 10.56 6.33 -24.84
C ILE A 63 9.07 6.66 -24.89
N HIS A 64 8.75 7.94 -24.71
CA HIS A 64 7.39 8.43 -24.59
C HIS A 64 6.60 8.17 -25.89
N PRO A 65 5.28 7.88 -25.84
CA PRO A 65 4.48 7.58 -27.04
C PRO A 65 4.58 8.61 -28.17
N ASN A 66 4.78 9.88 -27.83
CA ASN A 66 4.96 10.95 -28.82
C ASN A 66 6.35 11.00 -29.48
N ASN A 67 7.32 10.24 -28.99
CA ASN A 67 8.70 10.23 -29.46
C ASN A 67 9.10 8.91 -30.13
N VAL A 68 8.24 7.87 -30.06
CA VAL A 68 8.53 6.59 -30.71
C VAL A 68 8.40 6.69 -32.23
N THR A 69 9.21 5.91 -32.93
CA THR A 69 9.27 5.77 -34.38
C THR A 69 9.43 4.28 -34.73
N PRO A 70 9.37 3.85 -36.01
CA PRO A 70 9.61 2.46 -36.36
C PRO A 70 11.03 1.96 -35.99
N SER A 71 12.02 2.86 -35.95
CA SER A 71 13.40 2.51 -35.57
C SER A 71 13.60 2.41 -34.06
N THR A 72 12.62 2.81 -33.25
CA THR A 72 12.72 2.71 -31.78
C THR A 72 12.88 1.26 -31.30
N ILE A 73 12.53 0.27 -32.13
CA ILE A 73 12.82 -1.14 -31.84
C ILE A 73 14.33 -1.40 -31.64
N ASP A 74 15.20 -0.65 -32.34
CA ASP A 74 16.65 -0.81 -32.24
C ASP A 74 17.18 -0.31 -30.89
N ASP A 75 16.51 0.68 -30.28
CA ASP A 75 16.86 1.26 -28.97
C ASP A 75 16.58 0.30 -27.80
N ILE A 76 15.69 -0.68 -27.97
CA ILE A 76 15.32 -1.65 -26.91
C ILE A 76 16.54 -2.41 -26.41
N THR A 77 17.49 -2.74 -27.29
CA THR A 77 18.70 -3.46 -26.91
C THR A 77 19.59 -2.60 -26.01
N GLU A 78 19.72 -1.30 -26.31
CA GLU A 78 20.48 -0.37 -25.47
C GLU A 78 19.77 -0.15 -24.13
N ILE A 79 18.45 0.05 -24.13
CA ILE A 79 17.67 0.20 -22.89
C ILE A 79 17.79 -1.04 -22.00
N ARG A 80 17.76 -2.24 -22.60
CA ARG A 80 17.99 -3.50 -21.87
C ARG A 80 19.35 -3.49 -21.16
N ALA A 81 20.42 -3.10 -21.87
CA ALA A 81 21.76 -3.02 -21.29
C ALA A 81 21.82 -1.98 -20.16
N LEU A 82 21.23 -0.79 -20.37
CA LEU A 82 21.16 0.25 -19.35
C LEU A 82 20.47 -0.23 -18.06
N CYS A 83 19.37 -0.98 -18.18
CA CYS A 83 18.67 -1.56 -17.04
C CYS A 83 19.51 -2.60 -16.28
N LEU A 84 20.26 -3.45 -16.99
CA LEU A 84 21.03 -4.54 -16.37
C LEU A 84 22.36 -4.08 -15.76
N ASP A 85 23.00 -3.06 -16.34
CA ASP A 85 24.34 -2.63 -15.95
C ASP A 85 24.34 -1.61 -14.79
N ASN A 86 23.18 -1.15 -14.33
CA ASN A 86 23.07 -0.08 -13.34
C ASN A 86 22.13 -0.45 -12.18
N ASN A 87 22.52 -0.09 -10.95
CA ASN A 87 21.83 -0.48 -9.71
C ASN A 87 20.79 0.53 -9.19
N LYS A 88 20.64 1.70 -9.84
CA LYS A 88 19.66 2.74 -9.49
C LYS A 88 18.63 2.94 -10.59
N VAL A 89 18.19 1.83 -11.19
CA VAL A 89 17.11 1.80 -12.16
C VAL A 89 15.84 1.36 -11.44
N ALA A 90 14.81 2.19 -11.48
CA ALA A 90 13.56 1.99 -10.76
C ALA A 90 12.50 1.29 -11.63
N ALA A 91 12.45 1.57 -12.93
CA ALA A 91 11.37 1.12 -13.80
C ALA A 91 11.73 1.19 -15.29
N ILE A 92 10.89 0.55 -16.12
CA ILE A 92 10.81 0.86 -17.55
C ILE A 92 9.71 1.90 -17.76
N GLY A 93 10.08 3.04 -18.31
CA GLY A 93 9.17 4.16 -18.52
C GLY A 93 9.90 5.49 -18.68
N GLU A 94 9.24 6.51 -19.22
CA GLU A 94 7.81 6.56 -19.48
C GLU A 94 7.44 5.95 -20.84
N ILE A 95 6.44 5.07 -20.86
CA ILE A 95 5.92 4.37 -22.05
C ILE A 95 4.40 4.40 -22.05
N GLY A 96 3.72 4.19 -23.18
CA GLY A 96 2.25 4.10 -23.19
C GLY A 96 1.62 4.59 -24.48
N LEU A 97 0.47 5.27 -24.36
CA LEU A 97 -0.32 5.77 -25.49
C LEU A 97 -0.78 7.22 -25.24
N ASP A 98 -0.58 8.11 -26.22
CA ASP A 98 -1.07 9.50 -26.23
C ASP A 98 -1.75 9.80 -27.57
N TYR A 99 -3.09 9.88 -27.55
CA TYR A 99 -3.91 10.16 -28.73
C TYR A 99 -4.25 11.64 -28.89
N TYR A 100 -3.75 12.49 -27.98
CA TYR A 100 -3.99 13.92 -27.98
C TYR A 100 -3.00 14.66 -28.88
N ARG A 101 -1.69 14.42 -28.73
CA ARG A 101 -0.64 15.19 -29.45
C ARG A 101 -0.41 14.75 -30.89
N LYS A 102 -0.78 13.52 -31.26
CA LYS A 102 -0.73 12.96 -32.63
C LYS A 102 0.59 13.17 -33.38
N TYR A 103 1.73 13.21 -32.67
CA TYR A 103 3.06 13.36 -33.29
C TYR A 103 3.56 12.04 -33.92
N THR A 104 3.15 10.91 -33.36
CA THR A 104 3.42 9.57 -33.86
C THR A 104 2.12 8.86 -34.21
N SER A 105 2.13 8.00 -35.23
CA SER A 105 0.94 7.21 -35.60
C SER A 105 0.55 6.24 -34.47
N LEU A 106 -0.76 6.02 -34.32
CA LEU A 106 -1.29 5.20 -33.22
C LEU A 106 -0.77 3.75 -33.28
N ASP A 107 -0.58 3.21 -34.49
CA ASP A 107 -0.09 1.84 -34.67
C ASP A 107 1.37 1.68 -34.22
N ILE A 108 2.21 2.70 -34.42
CA ILE A 108 3.59 2.69 -33.92
C ILE A 108 3.58 2.81 -32.39
N GLN A 109 2.74 3.69 -31.82
CA GLN A 109 2.60 3.77 -30.36
C GLN A 109 2.18 2.43 -29.74
N LYS A 110 1.15 1.77 -30.31
CA LYS A 110 0.67 0.46 -29.85
C LYS A 110 1.74 -0.63 -29.96
N THR A 111 2.46 -0.66 -31.08
CA THR A 111 3.54 -1.64 -31.30
C THR A 111 4.64 -1.43 -30.25
N MET A 112 5.18 -0.22 -30.14
CA MET A 112 6.28 0.06 -29.21
C MET A 112 5.86 -0.09 -27.75
N PHE A 113 4.62 0.25 -27.40
CA PHE A 113 4.11 0.02 -26.05
C PHE A 113 4.15 -1.48 -25.68
N LYS A 114 3.71 -2.37 -26.58
CA LYS A 114 3.78 -3.83 -26.36
C LYS A 114 5.23 -4.33 -26.23
N GLU A 115 6.14 -3.81 -27.04
CA GLU A 115 7.56 -4.18 -26.99
C GLU A 115 8.20 -3.77 -25.66
N PHE A 116 7.96 -2.55 -25.18
CA PHE A 116 8.45 -2.11 -23.87
C PHE A 116 7.84 -2.87 -22.69
N LEU A 117 6.56 -3.21 -22.77
CA LEU A 117 5.92 -4.06 -21.76
C LEU A 117 6.51 -5.47 -21.76
N THR A 118 6.88 -5.99 -22.93
CA THR A 118 7.56 -7.29 -23.06
C THR A 118 8.95 -7.22 -22.42
N LEU A 119 9.73 -6.18 -22.73
CA LEU A 119 11.02 -5.93 -22.10
C LEU A 119 10.91 -5.85 -20.56
N ALA A 120 9.90 -5.13 -20.05
CA ALA A 120 9.68 -4.99 -18.61
C ALA A 120 9.38 -6.34 -17.95
N GLY A 121 8.56 -7.18 -18.59
CA GLY A 121 8.27 -8.53 -18.12
C GLY A 121 9.49 -9.47 -18.18
N GLU A 122 10.34 -9.37 -19.20
CA GLU A 122 11.57 -10.15 -19.32
C GLU A 122 12.60 -9.80 -18.24
N LEU A 123 12.72 -8.51 -17.91
CA LEU A 123 13.68 -8.01 -16.93
C LEU A 123 13.10 -7.93 -15.51
N ASP A 124 11.83 -8.28 -15.32
CA ASP A 124 11.09 -8.19 -14.05
C ASP A 124 11.07 -6.77 -13.44
N PHE A 125 11.01 -5.73 -14.28
CA PHE A 125 10.89 -4.34 -13.84
C PHE A 125 9.42 -3.88 -13.77
N PRO A 126 9.06 -3.02 -12.80
CA PRO A 126 7.81 -2.30 -12.87
C PRO A 126 7.82 -1.28 -14.02
N VAL A 127 6.64 -0.82 -14.42
CA VAL A 127 6.46 0.15 -15.51
C VAL A 127 5.90 1.48 -15.05
N ILE A 128 6.30 2.56 -15.71
CA ILE A 128 5.69 3.89 -15.59
C ILE A 128 4.91 4.17 -16.88
N LEU A 129 3.58 4.22 -16.77
CA LEU A 129 2.69 4.21 -17.91
C LEU A 129 1.97 5.54 -18.13
N HIS A 130 2.09 6.06 -19.35
CA HIS A 130 1.35 7.21 -19.86
C HIS A 130 0.07 6.76 -20.56
N SER A 131 -1.06 7.39 -20.25
CA SER A 131 -2.28 7.22 -21.02
C SER A 131 -3.01 8.54 -21.16
N ARG A 132 -3.32 8.93 -22.40
CA ARG A 132 -4.11 10.13 -22.70
C ARG A 132 -5.03 9.91 -23.88
N ASN A 133 -6.35 9.97 -23.62
CA ASN A 133 -7.42 9.73 -24.60
C ASN A 133 -7.29 8.37 -25.33
N ALA A 134 -6.69 7.37 -24.68
CA ALA A 134 -6.33 6.08 -25.25
C ALA A 134 -6.79 4.91 -24.37
N GLU A 135 -7.74 5.14 -23.46
CA GLU A 135 -8.08 4.25 -22.34
C GLU A 135 -8.48 2.84 -22.80
N GLN A 136 -9.24 2.73 -23.89
CA GLN A 136 -9.71 1.45 -24.40
C GLN A 136 -8.56 0.61 -24.97
N ASP A 137 -7.75 1.16 -25.87
CA ASP A 137 -6.60 0.45 -26.44
C ASP A 137 -5.54 0.13 -25.38
N PHE A 138 -5.34 1.06 -24.44
CA PHE A 138 -4.43 0.87 -23.31
C PHE A 138 -4.89 -0.32 -22.45
N TRP A 139 -6.17 -0.40 -22.12
CA TRP A 139 -6.76 -1.52 -21.39
C TRP A 139 -6.65 -2.84 -22.15
N ASP A 140 -6.96 -2.85 -23.45
CA ASP A 140 -6.93 -4.06 -24.27
C ASP A 140 -5.50 -4.63 -24.36
N ILE A 141 -4.48 -3.77 -24.43
CA ILE A 141 -3.08 -4.19 -24.39
C ILE A 141 -2.71 -4.76 -23.01
N LEU A 142 -3.01 -4.06 -21.92
CA LEU A 142 -2.63 -4.49 -20.57
C LEU A 142 -3.34 -5.77 -20.12
N SER A 143 -4.64 -5.87 -20.35
CA SER A 143 -5.44 -7.03 -19.94
C SER A 143 -5.10 -8.30 -20.72
N GLY A 144 -4.50 -8.18 -21.90
CA GLY A 144 -3.99 -9.29 -22.70
C GLY A 144 -2.68 -9.89 -22.18
N MET A 145 -1.99 -9.19 -21.27
CA MET A 145 -0.69 -9.64 -20.76
C MET A 145 -0.84 -10.65 -19.62
N LYS A 146 -0.27 -11.85 -19.80
CA LYS A 146 -0.36 -12.94 -18.82
C LYS A 146 0.84 -13.06 -17.87
N ASN A 147 1.95 -12.38 -18.16
CA ASN A 147 3.25 -12.61 -17.50
C ASN A 147 3.74 -11.44 -16.64
N PHE A 148 2.90 -10.42 -16.40
CA PHE A 148 3.31 -9.24 -15.65
C PHE A 148 3.17 -9.49 -14.14
N LYS A 149 4.29 -9.74 -13.46
CA LYS A 149 4.33 -10.01 -12.01
C LYS A 149 4.50 -8.74 -11.17
N ASN A 150 5.25 -7.76 -11.69
CA ASN A 150 5.58 -6.51 -11.03
C ASN A 150 4.78 -5.36 -11.64
N TYR A 151 3.53 -5.20 -11.20
CA TYR A 151 2.63 -4.12 -11.65
C TYR A 151 3.27 -2.74 -11.51
N GLY A 152 2.92 -1.82 -12.40
CA GLY A 152 3.50 -0.48 -12.45
C GLY A 152 2.64 0.60 -11.83
N VAL A 153 2.83 1.82 -12.33
CA VAL A 153 1.99 2.99 -12.06
C VAL A 153 1.42 3.52 -13.38
N VAL A 154 0.14 3.89 -13.39
CA VAL A 154 -0.39 4.83 -14.39
C VAL A 154 -0.16 6.23 -13.83
N HIS A 155 0.86 6.91 -14.35
CA HIS A 155 1.28 8.22 -13.87
C HIS A 155 0.34 9.30 -14.42
N CYS A 156 0.29 10.45 -13.74
CA CYS A 156 -0.56 11.59 -14.08
C CYS A 156 -1.97 11.18 -14.53
N PHE A 157 -2.65 10.38 -13.70
CA PHE A 157 -3.89 9.72 -14.09
C PHE A 157 -4.96 10.72 -14.56
N SER A 158 -5.37 10.59 -15.82
CA SER A 158 -6.34 11.48 -16.47
C SER A 158 -7.58 10.78 -17.03
N GLY A 159 -7.77 9.48 -16.74
CA GLY A 159 -8.92 8.71 -17.21
C GLY A 159 -10.18 8.90 -16.34
N ASP A 160 -11.24 8.17 -16.67
CA ASP A 160 -12.49 8.18 -15.92
C ASP A 160 -12.52 7.15 -14.75
N LYS A 161 -13.64 7.12 -14.03
CA LYS A 161 -13.84 6.23 -12.87
C LYS A 161 -13.85 4.74 -13.25
N ASP A 162 -14.33 4.40 -14.44
CA ASP A 162 -14.41 3.01 -14.88
C ASP A 162 -13.04 2.49 -15.30
N PHE A 163 -12.27 3.32 -16.00
CA PHE A 163 -10.87 3.05 -16.30
C PHE A 163 -10.03 2.95 -15.02
N LEU A 164 -10.25 3.83 -14.03
CA LEU A 164 -9.56 3.76 -12.74
C LEU A 164 -9.78 2.41 -12.05
N LYS A 165 -11.03 1.95 -11.97
CA LYS A 165 -11.38 0.65 -11.38
C LYS A 165 -10.70 -0.51 -12.11
N LYS A 166 -10.69 -0.47 -13.45
CA LYS A 166 -10.00 -1.47 -14.28
C LYS A 166 -8.50 -1.53 -13.94
N ILE A 167 -7.82 -0.38 -13.91
CA ILE A 167 -6.39 -0.28 -13.59
C ILE A 167 -6.09 -0.80 -12.16
N LEU A 168 -6.87 -0.36 -11.17
CA LEU A 168 -6.71 -0.83 -9.79
C LEU A 168 -6.98 -2.33 -9.64
N SER A 169 -7.92 -2.89 -10.41
CA SER A 169 -8.22 -4.33 -10.39
C SER A 169 -7.07 -5.20 -10.91
N LEU A 170 -6.22 -4.65 -11.78
CA LEU A 170 -4.99 -5.29 -12.22
C LEU A 170 -3.87 -5.16 -11.18
N GLY A 171 -4.03 -4.36 -10.12
CA GLY A 171 -3.01 -4.17 -9.09
C GLY A 171 -2.01 -3.05 -9.36
N PHE A 172 -2.26 -2.22 -10.38
CA PHE A 172 -1.46 -1.02 -10.66
C PHE A 172 -1.65 0.04 -9.56
N HIS A 173 -0.61 0.85 -9.37
CA HIS A 173 -0.71 2.10 -8.65
C HIS A 173 -1.21 3.21 -9.59
N VAL A 174 -1.68 4.30 -8.99
CA VAL A 174 -1.98 5.53 -9.72
C VAL A 174 -1.38 6.72 -8.98
N SER A 175 -1.04 7.75 -9.74
CA SER A 175 -0.58 9.03 -9.20
C SER A 175 -1.29 10.17 -9.91
N PHE A 176 -1.28 11.32 -9.25
CA PHE A 176 -1.86 12.55 -9.76
C PHE A 176 -0.87 13.67 -9.48
N THR A 177 -0.77 14.63 -10.39
CA THR A 177 0.11 15.79 -10.27
C THR A 177 -0.52 16.89 -9.41
N GLY A 178 0.13 18.05 -9.37
CA GLY A 178 -0.32 19.21 -8.60
C GLY A 178 -1.74 19.71 -8.93
N VAL A 179 -2.35 19.28 -10.04
CA VAL A 179 -3.75 19.57 -10.40
C VAL A 179 -4.75 19.15 -9.31
N VAL A 180 -4.43 18.12 -8.50
CA VAL A 180 -5.28 17.71 -7.38
C VAL A 180 -5.57 18.85 -6.39
N THR A 181 -4.64 19.81 -6.27
CA THR A 181 -4.74 20.94 -5.35
C THR A 181 -5.61 22.09 -5.88
N PHE A 182 -5.97 22.09 -7.17
CA PHE A 182 -6.67 23.21 -7.79
C PHE A 182 -8.09 23.36 -7.22
N LYS A 183 -8.60 24.60 -7.20
CA LYS A 183 -9.97 24.86 -6.72
C LYS A 183 -11.03 24.15 -7.56
N ASN A 184 -10.85 24.11 -8.89
CA ASN A 184 -11.83 23.58 -9.84
C ASN A 184 -11.54 22.14 -10.30
N SER A 185 -10.80 21.35 -9.54
CA SER A 185 -10.44 19.96 -9.88
C SER A 185 -11.31 18.92 -9.17
N ASP A 186 -12.59 19.22 -8.95
CA ASP A 186 -13.52 18.34 -8.21
C ASP A 186 -13.63 16.94 -8.81
N MET A 187 -13.57 16.83 -10.15
CA MET A 187 -13.52 15.55 -10.85
C MET A 187 -12.28 14.74 -10.44
N ILE A 188 -11.08 15.35 -10.44
CA ILE A 188 -9.84 14.68 -10.01
C ILE A 188 -9.93 14.28 -8.54
N LYS A 189 -10.41 15.17 -7.66
CA LYS A 189 -10.60 14.84 -6.23
C LYS A 189 -11.62 13.72 -6.04
N SER A 190 -12.64 13.63 -6.90
CA SER A 190 -13.60 12.52 -6.88
C SER A 190 -12.95 11.19 -7.25
N LEU A 191 -12.03 11.18 -8.22
CA LEU A 191 -11.24 9.99 -8.59
C LEU A 191 -10.29 9.58 -7.46
N VAL A 192 -9.57 10.53 -6.86
CA VAL A 192 -8.67 10.26 -5.73
C VAL A 192 -9.40 9.59 -4.57
N ARG A 193 -10.65 9.99 -4.26
CA ARG A 193 -11.46 9.34 -3.21
C ARG A 193 -11.74 7.85 -3.46
N GLU A 194 -11.71 7.42 -4.72
CA GLU A 194 -11.92 6.01 -5.09
C GLU A 194 -10.62 5.20 -5.02
N VAL A 195 -9.46 5.85 -4.93
CA VAL A 195 -8.14 5.20 -4.88
C VAL A 195 -7.85 4.79 -3.43
N PRO A 196 -7.64 3.50 -3.13
CA PRO A 196 -7.10 3.08 -1.83
C PRO A 196 -5.76 3.76 -1.58
N LEU A 197 -5.52 4.28 -0.38
CA LEU A 197 -4.29 5.03 -0.07
C LEU A 197 -3.02 4.18 -0.28
N GLU A 198 -3.11 2.87 -0.08
CA GLU A 198 -2.07 1.88 -0.38
C GLU A 198 -1.78 1.66 -1.89
N ARG A 199 -2.54 2.32 -2.77
CA ARG A 199 -2.34 2.32 -4.24
C ARG A 199 -2.02 3.70 -4.81
N LEU A 200 -1.98 4.73 -3.96
CA LEU A 200 -1.62 6.09 -4.34
C LEU A 200 -0.10 6.27 -4.31
N LEU A 201 0.43 6.93 -5.34
CA LEU A 201 1.80 7.46 -5.35
C LEU A 201 1.75 8.99 -5.48
N LEU A 202 2.79 9.65 -4.98
CA LEU A 202 2.95 11.09 -5.11
C LEU A 202 3.93 11.38 -6.24
N GLU A 203 3.57 12.35 -7.07
CA GLU A 203 4.41 12.82 -8.16
C GLU A 203 4.24 14.33 -8.35
N THR A 204 5.23 14.97 -8.96
CA THR A 204 5.09 16.35 -9.44
C THR A 204 4.82 16.44 -10.93
N ASP A 205 5.33 15.49 -11.73
CA ASP A 205 5.51 15.62 -13.17
C ASP A 205 6.28 16.90 -13.54
N SER A 206 7.18 17.33 -12.65
CA SER A 206 7.94 18.56 -12.84
C SER A 206 8.82 18.44 -14.07
N PRO A 207 8.92 19.48 -14.93
CA PRO A 207 8.63 20.90 -14.69
C PRO A 207 7.16 21.33 -14.87
N TYR A 208 6.25 20.39 -15.14
CA TYR A 208 4.85 20.68 -15.48
C TYR A 208 3.92 20.70 -14.25
N MET A 209 2.69 21.18 -14.46
CA MET A 209 1.54 20.99 -13.56
C MET A 209 1.76 21.38 -12.08
N ALA A 210 2.47 22.49 -11.84
CA ALA A 210 2.75 22.99 -10.49
C ALA A 210 1.48 23.11 -9.62
N PRO A 211 1.49 22.58 -8.37
CA PRO A 211 0.36 22.66 -7.47
C PRO A 211 0.10 24.09 -6.99
N GLU A 212 -1.11 24.36 -6.48
CA GLU A 212 -1.37 25.56 -5.66
C GLU A 212 -0.54 25.49 -4.37
N PRO A 213 0.13 26.57 -3.94
CA PRO A 213 0.03 27.95 -4.42
C PRO A 213 1.04 28.35 -5.52
N MET A 214 1.75 27.38 -6.11
CA MET A 214 2.81 27.60 -7.11
C MET A 214 2.30 27.52 -8.56
N ARG A 215 0.98 27.46 -8.77
CA ARG A 215 0.36 27.35 -10.09
C ARG A 215 0.85 28.45 -11.04
N GLY A 216 1.25 28.05 -12.24
CA GLY A 216 1.78 28.95 -13.28
C GLY A 216 3.30 29.17 -13.22
N LYS A 217 3.99 28.63 -12.19
CA LYS A 217 5.45 28.57 -12.15
C LYS A 217 5.96 27.26 -12.75
N ILE A 218 7.25 27.22 -13.07
CA ILE A 218 7.96 25.96 -13.34
C ILE A 218 7.85 25.09 -12.08
N CYS A 219 7.30 23.89 -12.23
CA CYS A 219 7.18 22.94 -11.14
C CYS A 219 8.56 22.40 -10.75
N SER A 220 8.70 21.94 -9.52
CA SER A 220 9.94 21.42 -8.97
C SER A 220 9.59 20.29 -7.99
N PRO A 221 10.46 19.27 -7.81
CA PRO A 221 10.16 18.12 -6.94
C PRO A 221 9.77 18.49 -5.51
N ASP A 222 10.32 19.58 -4.95
CA ASP A 222 9.97 20.06 -3.61
C ASP A 222 8.49 20.47 -3.49
N TYR A 223 7.79 20.75 -4.59
CA TYR A 223 6.40 21.19 -4.55
C TYR A 223 5.42 20.08 -4.18
N ILE A 224 5.87 18.81 -4.15
CA ILE A 224 5.06 17.68 -3.70
C ILE A 224 4.50 17.89 -2.28
N VAL A 225 5.18 18.67 -1.44
CA VAL A 225 4.73 19.00 -0.07
C VAL A 225 3.40 19.75 -0.05
N TYR A 226 3.09 20.52 -1.09
CA TYR A 226 1.84 21.28 -1.18
C TYR A 226 0.62 20.38 -1.45
N MET A 227 0.85 19.16 -1.96
CA MET A 227 -0.20 18.21 -2.25
C MET A 227 -0.66 17.44 -1.01
N LEU A 228 0.22 17.27 -0.02
CA LEU A 228 -0.04 16.48 1.21
C LEU A 228 -1.28 16.92 1.97
N GLU A 229 -1.49 18.23 2.11
CA GLU A 229 -2.67 18.79 2.79
C GLU A 229 -3.97 18.42 2.08
N THR A 230 -3.94 18.37 0.74
CA THR A 230 -5.12 18.00 -0.05
C THR A 230 -5.44 16.52 0.12
N TYR A 231 -4.43 15.65 0.04
CA TYR A 231 -4.61 14.22 0.27
C TYR A 231 -5.04 13.90 1.70
N ALA A 232 -4.41 14.51 2.70
CA ALA A 232 -4.77 14.36 4.11
C ALA A 232 -6.26 14.65 4.37
N LYS A 233 -6.79 15.72 3.75
CA LYS A 233 -8.23 16.04 3.79
C LYS A 233 -9.10 15.01 3.09
N ILE A 234 -8.68 14.51 1.92
CA ILE A 234 -9.44 13.52 1.15
C ILE A 234 -9.53 12.19 1.91
N TYR A 235 -8.43 11.74 2.50
CA TYR A 235 -8.33 10.44 3.19
C TYR A 235 -8.66 10.51 4.69
N ASN A 236 -8.89 11.71 5.23
CA ASN A 236 -9.14 11.95 6.64
C ASN A 236 -8.05 11.35 7.55
N CYS A 237 -6.80 11.68 7.23
CA CYS A 237 -5.61 11.29 7.99
C CYS A 237 -4.60 12.46 8.04
N SER A 238 -3.49 12.29 8.76
CA SER A 238 -2.43 13.29 8.83
C SER A 238 -1.56 13.34 7.56
N LYS A 239 -0.83 14.44 7.38
CA LYS A 239 0.13 14.59 6.26
C LYS A 239 1.27 13.58 6.38
N GLU A 240 1.66 13.30 7.61
CA GLU A 240 2.67 12.31 7.97
C GLU A 240 2.22 10.91 7.53
N GLU A 241 0.96 10.53 7.78
CA GLU A 241 0.41 9.25 7.30
C GLU A 241 0.39 9.16 5.78
N ILE A 242 0.00 10.24 5.07
CA ILE A 242 0.08 10.27 3.59
C ILE A 242 1.51 10.04 3.13
N ALA A 243 2.46 10.81 3.67
CA ALA A 243 3.87 10.74 3.29
C ALA A 243 4.45 9.34 3.54
N GLU A 244 4.15 8.74 4.70
CA GLU A 244 4.61 7.41 5.06
C GLU A 244 4.05 6.33 4.16
N ILE A 245 2.73 6.31 3.95
CA ILE A 245 2.07 5.27 3.15
C ILE A 245 2.51 5.36 1.69
N THR A 246 2.51 6.57 1.11
CA THR A 246 2.91 6.76 -0.29
C THR A 246 4.41 6.49 -0.51
N THR A 247 5.28 6.83 0.45
CA THR A 247 6.69 6.44 0.42
C THR A 247 6.86 4.92 0.47
N SER A 248 6.10 4.23 1.32
CA SER A 248 6.15 2.77 1.39
C SER A 248 5.64 2.12 0.10
N ASN A 249 4.56 2.65 -0.48
CA ASN A 249 4.04 2.20 -1.78
C ASN A 249 5.12 2.34 -2.86
N ALA A 250 5.78 3.51 -2.94
CA ALA A 250 6.84 3.78 -3.90
C ALA A 250 8.05 2.87 -3.70
N ASN A 251 8.48 2.64 -2.45
CA ASN A 251 9.59 1.75 -2.15
C ASN A 251 9.26 0.29 -2.51
N ASN A 252 8.04 -0.16 -2.20
CA ASN A 252 7.62 -1.53 -2.44
C ASN A 252 7.50 -1.81 -3.95
N LEU A 253 7.08 -0.81 -4.72
CA LEU A 253 7.01 -0.86 -6.17
C LEU A 253 8.40 -0.78 -6.83
N PHE A 254 9.18 0.26 -6.54
CA PHE A 254 10.39 0.63 -7.29
C PHE A 254 11.72 0.23 -6.63
N LYS A 255 11.68 -0.40 -5.44
CA LYS A 255 12.86 -0.86 -4.70
C LYS A 255 13.91 0.24 -4.47
N LEU A 256 13.48 1.39 -3.94
CA LEU A 256 14.28 2.63 -3.81
C LEU A 256 15.34 2.61 -2.69
N GLY A 257 15.66 1.42 -2.16
CA GLY A 257 16.63 1.26 -1.07
C GLY A 257 16.23 1.98 0.21
N ILE A 258 14.93 2.08 0.49
CA ILE A 258 14.41 2.63 1.75
C ILE A 258 14.21 1.45 2.72
N GLU A 259 14.75 1.55 3.93
CA GLU A 259 14.55 0.53 4.96
C GLU A 259 13.09 0.52 5.42
N ASN A 260 12.40 -0.58 5.14
CA ASN A 260 11.08 -0.86 5.68
C ASN A 260 11.23 -1.33 7.13
N LYS A 261 10.79 -0.53 8.09
CA LYS A 261 10.79 -0.89 9.52
C LYS A 261 9.40 -1.29 9.98
N GLY A 262 9.30 -2.45 10.61
CA GLY A 262 8.06 -2.93 11.19
C GLY A 262 7.49 -1.95 12.22
N LYS A 263 6.22 -1.58 12.06
CA LYS A 263 5.54 -0.68 12.99
C LYS A 263 4.95 -1.44 14.17
N ILE A 264 5.24 -0.93 15.37
CA ILE A 264 4.63 -1.39 16.64
C ILE A 264 3.21 -0.84 16.78
N ALA A 265 3.01 0.43 16.44
CA ALA A 265 1.72 1.11 16.46
C ALA A 265 1.49 1.83 15.12
N TYR A 266 0.29 1.72 14.57
CA TYR A 266 -0.07 2.34 13.30
C TYR A 266 -1.56 2.71 13.27
N PRO A 267 -1.92 3.89 12.75
CA PRO A 267 -3.30 4.32 12.66
C PRO A 267 -4.01 3.67 11.47
N ILE A 268 -5.28 3.32 11.64
CA ILE A 268 -6.20 3.06 10.53
C ILE A 268 -7.47 3.84 10.84
N ARG A 269 -7.75 4.88 10.05
CA ARG A 269 -8.85 5.83 10.29
C ARG A 269 -8.73 6.41 11.70
N ASN A 270 -9.76 6.27 12.55
CA ASN A 270 -9.76 6.80 13.91
C ASN A 270 -9.29 5.80 14.98
N SER A 271 -8.79 4.63 14.59
CA SER A 271 -8.34 3.59 15.53
C SER A 271 -6.82 3.44 15.48
N LEU A 272 -6.19 3.19 16.63
CA LEU A 272 -4.77 2.86 16.69
C LEU A 272 -4.57 1.36 16.82
N TYR A 273 -3.83 0.76 15.89
CA TYR A 273 -3.56 -0.66 15.87
C TYR A 273 -2.19 -0.94 16.50
N LEU A 274 -2.13 -1.98 17.34
CA LEU A 274 -0.92 -2.45 18.00
C LEU A 274 -0.50 -3.82 17.46
N ASN A 275 0.67 -3.83 16.84
CA ASN A 275 1.34 -5.01 16.34
C ASN A 275 2.50 -5.37 17.26
N ILE A 276 2.29 -6.43 18.05
CA ILE A 276 3.18 -6.77 19.18
C ILE A 276 3.92 -8.10 18.99
N THR A 277 3.66 -8.84 17.91
CA THR A 277 4.33 -10.10 17.62
C THR A 277 4.21 -10.47 16.15
N ASN A 278 5.25 -11.11 15.62
CA ASN A 278 5.23 -11.76 14.29
C ASN A 278 4.77 -13.23 14.37
N ARG A 279 4.69 -13.80 15.58
CA ARG A 279 4.41 -15.23 15.78
C ARG A 279 2.91 -15.49 15.68
N CYS A 280 2.52 -16.63 15.13
CA CYS A 280 1.14 -17.08 15.13
C CYS A 280 1.07 -18.61 15.13
N THR A 281 0.02 -19.13 15.75
CA THR A 281 -0.27 -20.56 15.81
C THR A 281 -0.99 -21.09 14.56
N ASN A 282 -1.46 -20.20 13.69
CA ASN A 282 -2.01 -20.55 12.38
C ASN A 282 -1.03 -20.19 11.25
N ARG A 283 -1.03 -21.01 10.19
CA ARG A 283 -0.43 -20.72 8.88
C ARG A 283 -1.52 -20.72 7.80
N CYS A 284 -2.48 -19.80 7.93
CA CYS A 284 -3.67 -19.83 7.08
C CYS A 284 -3.31 -19.66 5.60
N SER A 285 -3.97 -20.41 4.72
CA SER A 285 -3.78 -20.29 3.25
C SER A 285 -4.13 -18.91 2.69
N PHE A 286 -4.91 -18.13 3.44
CA PHE A 286 -5.33 -16.78 3.09
C PHE A 286 -4.53 -15.67 3.80
N CYS A 287 -3.58 -16.00 4.68
CA CYS A 287 -2.93 -14.99 5.51
C CYS A 287 -1.96 -14.12 4.69
N THR A 288 -2.12 -12.79 4.76
CA THR A 288 -1.22 -11.85 4.09
C THR A 288 0.24 -12.01 4.53
N ARG A 289 0.52 -12.45 5.77
CA ARG A 289 1.87 -12.71 6.25
C ARG A 289 2.66 -13.69 5.38
N GLU A 290 1.99 -14.65 4.76
CA GLU A 290 2.66 -15.63 3.91
C GLU A 290 3.01 -15.06 2.53
N LYS A 291 2.54 -13.84 2.21
CA LYS A 291 2.71 -13.17 0.91
C LYS A 291 3.44 -11.84 0.99
N SER A 292 3.26 -11.07 2.06
CA SER A 292 3.74 -9.70 2.20
C SER A 292 3.86 -9.30 3.66
N ASP A 293 4.90 -8.51 3.96
CA ASP A 293 5.09 -7.85 5.26
C ASP A 293 4.26 -6.54 5.37
N PHE A 294 3.71 -6.09 4.24
CA PHE A 294 2.96 -4.85 4.07
C PHE A 294 1.44 -5.06 4.14
N VAL A 295 0.77 -4.34 5.04
CA VAL A 295 -0.68 -4.39 5.25
C VAL A 295 -1.22 -2.98 5.44
N LYS A 296 -2.22 -2.61 4.63
CA LYS A 296 -2.94 -1.31 4.74
C LYS A 296 -2.05 -0.08 4.81
N GLY A 297 -0.98 -0.04 4.01
CA GLY A 297 -0.07 1.11 4.01
C GLY A 297 1.07 1.02 5.03
N HIS A 298 1.18 -0.09 5.77
CA HIS A 298 2.14 -0.22 6.86
C HIS A 298 2.95 -1.51 6.76
N GLU A 299 4.25 -1.38 6.99
CA GLU A 299 5.13 -2.53 7.19
C GLU A 299 4.95 -3.07 8.60
N LEU A 300 4.51 -4.32 8.72
CA LEU A 300 4.11 -4.92 9.98
C LEU A 300 5.08 -6.01 10.47
N LYS A 301 6.05 -6.47 9.67
CA LYS A 301 7.02 -7.42 10.19
C LYS A 301 8.04 -6.71 11.08
N LEU A 302 7.99 -7.02 12.38
CA LEU A 302 8.88 -6.45 13.38
C LEU A 302 10.26 -7.11 13.32
N ASP A 303 11.33 -6.38 13.62
CA ASP A 303 12.66 -7.00 13.78
C ASP A 303 12.72 -7.93 15.00
N ARG A 304 12.02 -7.54 16.07
CA ARG A 304 11.84 -8.34 17.29
C ARG A 304 10.53 -7.97 17.99
N GLU A 305 10.12 -8.81 18.94
CA GLU A 305 8.98 -8.46 19.80
C GLU A 305 9.31 -7.22 20.66
N PRO A 306 8.46 -6.18 20.65
CA PRO A 306 8.69 -4.94 21.37
C PRO A 306 8.42 -5.10 22.87
N SER A 307 9.20 -4.43 23.70
CA SER A 307 8.97 -4.31 25.15
C SER A 307 7.70 -3.51 25.47
N LEU A 308 7.28 -3.51 26.73
CA LEU A 308 6.13 -2.71 27.17
C LEU A 308 6.40 -1.21 26.94
N GLU A 309 7.61 -0.78 27.28
CA GLU A 309 8.07 0.61 27.15
C GLU A 309 8.04 1.06 25.68
N GLU A 310 8.53 0.22 24.78
CA GLU A 310 8.51 0.50 23.33
C GLU A 310 7.08 0.60 22.79
N ILE A 311 6.16 -0.24 23.27
CA ILE A 311 4.75 -0.14 22.89
C ILE A 311 4.13 1.15 23.41
N VAL A 312 4.39 1.54 24.66
CA VAL A 312 3.88 2.79 25.24
C VAL A 312 4.41 4.01 24.50
N VAL A 313 5.70 4.01 24.15
CA VAL A 313 6.30 5.08 23.35
C VAL A 313 5.69 5.12 21.94
N ALA A 314 5.55 3.97 21.29
CA ALA A 314 4.99 3.88 19.94
C ALA A 314 3.52 4.32 19.87
N MET A 315 2.75 4.13 20.94
CA MET A 315 1.35 4.58 21.00
C MET A 315 1.21 6.10 20.93
N GLY A 316 2.21 6.85 21.41
CA GLY A 316 2.16 8.30 21.47
C GLY A 316 0.91 8.82 22.21
N ASP A 317 0.31 9.87 21.66
CA ASP A 317 -0.91 10.46 22.20
C ASP A 317 -2.16 9.67 21.80
N VAL A 318 -2.57 8.76 22.68
CA VAL A 318 -3.75 7.91 22.47
C VAL A 318 -5.06 8.71 22.50
N SER A 319 -5.08 9.95 22.97
CA SER A 319 -6.32 10.73 23.09
C SER A 319 -7.01 10.96 21.74
N LYS A 320 -6.23 10.94 20.65
CA LYS A 320 -6.65 11.17 19.26
C LYS A 320 -7.48 10.04 18.65
N TYR A 321 -7.48 8.86 19.27
CA TYR A 321 -8.11 7.66 18.71
C TYR A 321 -9.37 7.25 19.47
N ASP A 322 -10.38 6.76 18.74
CA ASP A 322 -11.65 6.29 19.31
C ASP A 322 -11.47 4.97 20.08
N GLU A 323 -10.60 4.08 19.57
CA GLU A 323 -10.25 2.80 20.18
C GLU A 323 -8.79 2.42 19.88
N ILE A 324 -8.28 1.49 20.69
CA ILE A 324 -6.99 0.84 20.48
C ILE A 324 -7.21 -0.64 20.21
N VAL A 325 -6.58 -1.16 19.16
CA VAL A 325 -6.84 -2.49 18.64
C VAL A 325 -5.58 -3.33 18.71
N PHE A 326 -5.57 -4.40 19.50
CA PHE A 326 -4.53 -5.43 19.39
C PHE A 326 -4.81 -6.27 18.15
N CYS A 327 -4.12 -5.93 17.07
CA CYS A 327 -4.23 -6.59 15.77
C CYS A 327 -2.91 -6.38 15.04
N GLY A 328 -2.23 -7.48 14.75
CA GLY A 328 -0.89 -7.43 14.20
C GLY A 328 -0.65 -8.47 13.12
N PHE A 329 0.62 -8.58 12.74
CA PHE A 329 1.13 -9.55 11.79
C PHE A 329 1.01 -11.00 12.31
N GLY A 330 1.02 -11.15 13.63
CA GLY A 330 0.88 -12.41 14.37
C GLY A 330 -0.36 -12.47 15.26
N GLU A 331 -0.43 -13.52 16.08
CA GLU A 331 -1.49 -13.78 17.07
C GLU A 331 -1.16 -13.06 18.39
N PRO A 332 -1.88 -11.97 18.75
CA PRO A 332 -1.52 -11.16 19.91
C PRO A 332 -1.54 -11.93 21.23
N THR A 333 -2.40 -12.94 21.37
CA THR A 333 -2.58 -13.68 22.64
C THR A 333 -1.38 -14.55 23.04
N LEU A 334 -0.39 -14.72 22.14
CA LEU A 334 0.95 -15.21 22.50
C LEU A 334 1.69 -14.30 23.48
N ARG A 335 1.25 -13.04 23.61
CA ARG A 335 1.80 -12.03 24.51
C ARG A 335 0.74 -11.50 25.48
N ILE A 336 -0.09 -12.39 26.05
CA ILE A 336 -1.21 -12.01 26.92
C ILE A 336 -0.82 -11.08 28.09
N LYS A 337 0.39 -11.24 28.64
CA LYS A 337 0.91 -10.37 29.70
C LYS A 337 1.01 -8.90 29.24
N ILE A 338 1.57 -8.68 28.05
CA ILE A 338 1.69 -7.36 27.43
C ILE A 338 0.31 -6.78 27.13
N ILE A 339 -0.61 -7.58 26.58
CA ILE A 339 -1.99 -7.14 26.33
C ILE A 339 -2.61 -6.61 27.62
N LYS A 340 -2.49 -7.33 28.73
CA LYS A 340 -3.05 -6.91 30.02
C LYS A 340 -2.43 -5.62 30.55
N GLU A 341 -1.11 -5.51 30.52
CA GLU A 341 -0.39 -4.34 31.03
C GLU A 341 -0.73 -3.08 30.22
N VAL A 342 -0.69 -3.18 28.89
CA VAL A 342 -1.06 -2.08 27.99
C VAL A 342 -2.56 -1.75 28.13
N SER A 343 -3.44 -2.75 28.20
CA SER A 343 -4.88 -2.51 28.39
C SER A 343 -5.17 -1.79 29.71
N ALA A 344 -4.50 -2.17 30.80
CA ALA A 344 -4.65 -1.48 32.08
C ALA A 344 -4.23 -0.02 32.00
N TYR A 345 -3.16 0.30 31.28
CA TYR A 345 -2.75 1.66 30.97
C TYR A 345 -3.83 2.41 30.16
N LEU A 346 -4.37 1.80 29.11
CA LEU A 346 -5.38 2.40 28.23
C LEU A 346 -6.70 2.67 28.96
N LYS A 347 -7.10 1.78 29.88
CA LYS A 347 -8.30 1.96 30.71
C LYS A 347 -8.20 3.17 31.63
N LYS A 348 -7.02 3.43 32.20
CA LYS A 348 -6.77 4.65 32.98
C LYS A 348 -6.91 5.94 32.15
N HIS A 349 -6.75 5.83 30.83
CA HIS A 349 -6.92 6.93 29.88
C HIS A 349 -8.30 6.93 29.19
N GLY A 350 -9.25 6.15 29.70
CA GLY A 350 -10.62 6.11 29.20
C GLY A 350 -10.76 5.53 27.78
N LYS A 351 -9.78 4.75 27.32
CA LYS A 351 -9.80 4.20 25.96
C LYS A 351 -10.51 2.85 25.87
N LYS A 352 -11.22 2.68 24.76
CA LYS A 352 -11.76 1.38 24.35
C LYS A 352 -10.64 0.51 23.80
N VAL A 353 -10.68 -0.77 24.12
CA VAL A 353 -9.68 -1.76 23.76
C VAL A 353 -10.36 -2.93 23.09
N ARG A 354 -9.93 -3.22 21.86
CA ARG A 354 -10.39 -4.35 21.07
C ARG A 354 -9.25 -5.33 20.83
N LEU A 355 -9.52 -6.62 21.01
CA LEU A 355 -8.58 -7.70 20.71
C LEU A 355 -9.04 -8.43 19.45
N VAL A 356 -8.19 -8.49 18.43
CA VAL A 356 -8.40 -9.34 17.25
C VAL A 356 -7.53 -10.58 17.40
N THR A 357 -8.15 -11.76 17.34
CA THR A 357 -7.47 -13.03 17.62
C THR A 357 -7.99 -14.15 16.73
N ASN A 358 -7.14 -15.15 16.52
CA ASN A 358 -7.51 -16.44 15.95
C ASN A 358 -8.33 -17.31 16.91
N GLY A 359 -8.53 -16.88 18.16
CA GLY A 359 -9.38 -17.53 19.15
C GLY A 359 -8.73 -18.67 19.94
N GLN A 360 -7.44 -18.93 19.74
CA GLN A 360 -6.73 -20.05 20.39
C GLN A 360 -6.07 -19.65 21.73
N ALA A 361 -6.52 -18.55 22.34
CA ALA A 361 -5.83 -17.91 23.45
C ALA A 361 -5.61 -18.84 24.65
N GLU A 362 -6.59 -19.69 24.95
CA GLU A 362 -6.53 -20.64 26.07
C GLU A 362 -5.65 -21.86 25.75
N LEU A 363 -5.64 -22.35 24.51
CA LEU A 363 -4.68 -23.38 24.07
C LEU A 363 -3.24 -22.87 24.13
N ILE A 364 -3.01 -21.63 23.67
CA ILE A 364 -1.71 -20.98 23.68
C ILE A 364 -1.18 -20.84 25.11
N ASN A 365 -2.02 -20.36 26.03
CA ASN A 365 -1.61 -20.00 27.39
C ASN A 365 -1.82 -21.11 28.42
N LYS A 366 -2.46 -22.22 28.03
CA LYS A 366 -2.79 -23.38 28.86
C LYS A 366 -3.53 -23.03 30.15
N ARG A 367 -4.38 -21.99 30.10
CA ARG A 367 -5.20 -21.52 31.23
C ARG A 367 -6.37 -20.63 30.76
N PRO A 368 -7.39 -20.37 31.61
CA PRO A 368 -8.59 -19.61 31.25
C PRO A 368 -8.33 -18.10 31.13
N VAL A 369 -7.75 -17.66 30.02
CA VAL A 369 -7.36 -16.25 29.83
C VAL A 369 -8.54 -15.32 29.60
N ALA A 370 -9.73 -15.81 29.26
CA ALA A 370 -10.94 -14.99 29.13
C ALA A 370 -11.23 -14.19 30.42
N LYS A 371 -11.09 -14.85 31.59
CA LYS A 371 -11.25 -14.20 32.90
C LYS A 371 -10.21 -13.12 33.17
N GLU A 372 -9.00 -13.28 32.63
CA GLU A 372 -7.93 -12.28 32.76
C GLU A 372 -8.17 -11.02 31.93
N MET A 373 -9.09 -11.05 30.96
CA MET A 373 -9.42 -9.92 30.08
C MET A 373 -10.53 -9.02 30.66
N LYS A 374 -11.23 -9.48 31.69
CA LYS A 374 -12.37 -8.77 32.30
C LYS A 374 -11.96 -7.39 32.80
N GLY A 375 -12.71 -6.36 32.36
CA GLY A 375 -12.44 -4.96 32.68
C GLY A 375 -11.25 -4.34 31.92
N LEU A 376 -10.50 -5.13 31.15
CA LEU A 376 -9.35 -4.69 30.35
C LEU A 376 -9.68 -4.60 28.86
N ILE A 377 -10.46 -5.55 28.34
CA ILE A 377 -10.86 -5.63 26.93
C ILE A 377 -12.38 -5.40 26.83
N ASP A 378 -12.82 -4.54 25.93
CA ASP A 378 -14.26 -4.28 25.71
C ASP A 378 -14.84 -5.19 24.63
N THR A 379 -14.02 -5.54 23.63
CA THR A 379 -14.46 -6.34 22.48
C THR A 379 -13.39 -7.32 22.06
N VAL A 380 -13.77 -8.57 21.79
CA VAL A 380 -12.91 -9.59 21.19
C VAL A 380 -13.48 -9.99 19.83
N SER A 381 -12.75 -9.68 18.76
CA SER A 381 -13.04 -10.15 17.40
C SER A 381 -12.34 -11.51 17.19
N VAL A 382 -13.12 -12.59 17.12
CA VAL A 382 -12.62 -13.96 16.96
C VAL A 382 -12.75 -14.41 15.51
N SER A 383 -11.65 -14.84 14.91
CA SER A 383 -11.61 -15.33 13.53
C SER A 383 -11.95 -16.81 13.44
N LEU A 384 -13.24 -17.14 13.25
CA LEU A 384 -13.68 -18.53 13.13
C LEU A 384 -13.39 -19.09 11.72
N ASN A 385 -13.64 -18.30 10.66
CA ASN A 385 -13.29 -18.59 9.25
C ASN A 385 -13.76 -19.93 8.64
N ALA A 386 -14.41 -20.82 9.37
CA ALA A 386 -14.85 -22.12 8.88
C ALA A 386 -16.03 -22.65 9.71
N PRO A 387 -16.96 -23.42 9.11
CA PRO A 387 -18.14 -23.92 9.80
C PRO A 387 -17.87 -25.15 10.69
N VAL A 388 -16.83 -25.94 10.37
CA VAL A 388 -16.51 -27.20 11.06
C VAL A 388 -15.00 -27.42 11.15
N LYS A 389 -14.58 -28.29 12.08
CA LYS A 389 -13.17 -28.57 12.40
C LYS A 389 -12.31 -28.97 11.20
N GLU A 390 -12.81 -29.81 10.30
CA GLU A 390 -12.06 -30.31 9.14
C GLU A 390 -11.76 -29.18 8.16
N SER A 391 -12.75 -28.30 7.95
CA SER A 391 -12.59 -27.13 7.08
C SER A 391 -11.76 -26.03 7.74
N TYR A 392 -11.80 -25.92 9.07
CA TYR A 392 -10.97 -24.98 9.82
C TYR A 392 -9.50 -25.35 9.69
N ASP A 393 -9.15 -26.62 9.92
CA ASP A 393 -7.75 -27.06 9.88
C ASP A 393 -7.16 -26.95 8.47
N LYS A 394 -7.91 -27.34 7.43
CA LYS A 394 -7.52 -27.17 6.02
C LYS A 394 -7.29 -25.72 5.61
N LEU A 395 -7.93 -24.77 6.28
CA LEU A 395 -7.86 -23.36 5.92
C LEU A 395 -6.82 -22.62 6.77
N CYS A 396 -6.76 -22.90 8.06
CA CYS A 396 -5.95 -22.18 9.03
C CYS A 396 -4.60 -22.85 9.32
N TYR A 397 -4.48 -24.16 9.07
CA TYR A 397 -3.29 -24.97 9.38
C TYR A 397 -2.75 -24.68 10.78
N SER A 398 -3.58 -24.99 11.79
CA SER A 398 -3.25 -24.69 13.18
C SER A 398 -2.20 -25.67 13.69
N VAL A 399 -1.25 -25.19 14.50
CA VAL A 399 -0.33 -26.08 15.24
C VAL A 399 -1.05 -27.01 16.22
N PHE A 400 -2.32 -26.75 16.53
CA PHE A 400 -3.17 -27.59 17.39
C PHE A 400 -4.10 -28.51 16.59
N GLY A 401 -4.01 -28.55 15.25
CA GLY A 401 -4.86 -29.39 14.41
C GLY A 401 -6.35 -29.11 14.58
N GLU A 402 -7.16 -30.17 14.52
CA GLU A 402 -8.63 -30.08 14.64
C GLU A 402 -9.10 -29.59 16.02
N ASP A 403 -8.32 -29.77 17.10
CA ASP A 403 -8.68 -29.31 18.45
C ASP A 403 -8.79 -27.79 18.53
N ALA A 404 -8.13 -27.08 17.60
CA ALA A 404 -8.20 -25.63 17.50
C ALA A 404 -9.64 -25.14 17.36
N PHE A 405 -10.44 -25.77 16.49
CA PHE A 405 -11.79 -25.30 16.18
C PHE A 405 -12.69 -25.27 17.43
N ASN A 406 -12.68 -26.36 18.20
CA ASN A 406 -13.45 -26.46 19.43
C ASN A 406 -13.01 -25.39 20.45
N ASN A 407 -11.70 -25.12 20.54
CA ASN A 407 -11.20 -24.09 21.42
C ASN A 407 -11.59 -22.68 20.97
N VAL A 408 -11.61 -22.38 19.67
CA VAL A 408 -12.03 -21.07 19.17
C VAL A 408 -13.49 -20.78 19.58
N VAL A 409 -14.37 -21.77 19.45
CA VAL A 409 -15.78 -21.67 19.84
C VAL A 409 -15.92 -21.56 21.37
N SER A 410 -15.25 -22.42 22.14
CA SER A 410 -15.35 -22.39 23.60
C SER A 410 -14.72 -21.13 24.21
N PHE A 411 -13.61 -20.65 23.65
CA PHE A 411 -12.99 -19.39 24.06
C PHE A 411 -13.93 -18.20 23.84
N ALA A 412 -14.60 -18.12 22.68
CA ALA A 412 -15.62 -17.10 22.43
C ALA A 412 -16.74 -17.15 23.49
N GLN A 413 -17.22 -18.35 23.82
CA GLN A 413 -18.22 -18.54 24.87
C GLN A 413 -17.72 -18.08 26.26
N HIS A 414 -16.47 -18.43 26.63
CA HIS A 414 -15.86 -18.01 27.88
C HIS A 414 -15.74 -16.47 27.97
N VAL A 415 -15.33 -15.81 26.89
CA VAL A 415 -15.24 -14.34 26.83
C VAL A 415 -16.61 -13.69 27.04
N ILE A 416 -17.66 -14.22 26.41
CA ILE A 416 -19.05 -13.75 26.60
C ILE A 416 -19.49 -13.92 28.05
N SER A 417 -19.15 -15.06 28.67
CA SER A 417 -19.51 -15.33 30.08
C SER A 417 -18.87 -14.35 31.07
N GLU A 418 -17.75 -13.72 30.70
CA GLU A 418 -17.08 -12.68 31.50
C GLU A 418 -17.64 -11.27 31.26
N GLY A 419 -18.67 -11.15 30.41
CA GLY A 419 -19.36 -9.89 30.09
C GLY A 419 -18.66 -9.04 29.03
N ILE A 420 -17.77 -9.64 28.23
CA ILE A 420 -17.04 -8.96 27.16
C ILE A 420 -17.78 -9.16 25.83
N SER A 421 -17.89 -8.10 25.01
CA SER A 421 -18.52 -8.21 23.70
C SER A 421 -17.68 -9.09 22.78
N VAL A 422 -18.32 -9.99 22.04
CA VAL A 422 -17.65 -10.85 21.05
C VAL A 422 -18.23 -10.59 19.67
N GLU A 423 -17.33 -10.47 18.70
CA GLU A 423 -17.64 -10.43 17.27
C GLU A 423 -17.00 -11.65 16.60
N ILE A 424 -17.81 -12.56 16.06
CA ILE A 424 -17.31 -13.66 15.23
C ILE A 424 -17.10 -13.15 13.80
N THR A 425 -15.96 -13.49 13.22
CA THR A 425 -15.61 -13.10 11.84
C THR A 425 -15.30 -14.30 10.96
N CYS A 426 -15.61 -14.18 9.67
CA CYS A 426 -15.15 -15.08 8.62
C CYS A 426 -14.85 -14.31 7.33
N LEU A 427 -14.14 -14.96 6.41
CA LEU A 427 -13.90 -14.43 5.07
C LEU A 427 -15.03 -14.82 4.12
N ASP A 428 -15.32 -13.95 3.16
CA ASP A 428 -16.27 -14.16 2.05
C ASP A 428 -15.89 -15.34 1.13
N MET A 429 -14.60 -15.64 1.01
CA MET A 429 -14.08 -16.71 0.15
C MET A 429 -14.52 -18.14 0.52
N ILE A 430 -15.19 -18.35 1.66
CA ILE A 430 -15.58 -19.71 2.10
C ILE A 430 -16.92 -20.18 1.49
N GLY A 431 -17.63 -19.30 0.78
CA GLY A 431 -18.91 -19.57 0.14
C GLY A 431 -20.12 -19.31 1.05
N GLU A 432 -21.23 -18.86 0.44
CA GLU A 432 -22.41 -18.37 1.15
C GLU A 432 -23.02 -19.37 2.14
N GLU A 433 -23.10 -20.65 1.76
CA GLU A 433 -23.63 -21.70 2.64
C GLU A 433 -22.82 -21.83 3.93
N LYS A 434 -21.48 -21.82 3.82
CA LYS A 434 -20.58 -21.91 4.98
C LYS A 434 -20.62 -20.64 5.83
N ILE A 435 -20.73 -19.47 5.18
CA ILE A 435 -20.91 -18.18 5.87
C ILE A 435 -22.19 -18.20 6.70
N ALA A 436 -23.29 -18.75 6.17
CA ALA A 436 -24.55 -18.86 6.89
C ALA A 436 -24.42 -19.72 8.16
N VAL A 437 -23.67 -20.82 8.09
CA VAL A 437 -23.38 -21.67 9.26
C VAL A 437 -22.57 -20.91 10.30
N VAL A 438 -21.48 -20.24 9.92
CA VAL A 438 -20.67 -19.43 10.85
C VAL A 438 -21.51 -18.33 11.51
N LYS A 439 -22.37 -17.67 10.73
CA LYS A 439 -23.28 -16.63 11.22
C LYS A 439 -24.30 -17.18 12.22
N ASN A 440 -24.81 -18.40 12.00
CA ASN A 440 -25.68 -19.08 12.95
C ASN A 440 -24.91 -19.44 14.24
N THR A 441 -23.69 -19.95 14.15
CA THR A 441 -22.83 -20.20 15.33
C THR A 441 -22.62 -18.93 16.14
N ALA A 442 -22.35 -17.79 15.49
CA ALA A 442 -22.22 -16.50 16.17
C ALA A 442 -23.51 -16.13 16.94
N ARG A 443 -24.68 -16.33 16.32
CA ARG A 443 -25.98 -16.08 16.95
C ARG A 443 -26.22 -16.98 18.16
N GLU A 444 -25.92 -18.29 18.04
CA GLU A 444 -26.08 -19.27 19.12
C GLU A 444 -25.20 -18.94 20.33
N LEU A 445 -23.99 -18.41 20.09
CA LEU A 445 -23.10 -17.95 21.15
C LEU A 445 -23.56 -16.64 21.81
N GLY A 446 -24.47 -15.89 21.19
CA GLY A 446 -24.80 -14.53 21.61
C GLY A 446 -23.79 -13.46 21.16
N ALA A 447 -23.00 -13.76 20.13
CA ALA A 447 -22.01 -12.85 19.54
C ALA A 447 -22.58 -12.09 18.34
N SER A 448 -21.99 -10.93 18.03
CA SER A 448 -22.21 -10.28 16.73
C SER A 448 -21.44 -11.02 15.62
N PHE A 449 -21.82 -10.78 14.37
CA PHE A 449 -21.17 -11.38 13.20
C PHE A 449 -20.71 -10.30 12.23
N ARG A 450 -19.46 -10.39 11.76
CA ARG A 450 -18.91 -9.52 10.71
C ARG A 450 -18.26 -10.34 9.61
N LEU A 451 -18.74 -10.15 8.39
CA LEU A 451 -18.10 -10.69 7.19
C LEU A 451 -16.90 -9.82 6.81
N ARG A 452 -15.78 -10.46 6.51
CA ARG A 452 -14.58 -9.83 5.98
C ARG A 452 -14.42 -10.22 4.51
N TYR A 453 -13.93 -9.29 3.70
CA TYR A 453 -13.68 -9.56 2.29
C TYR A 453 -12.21 -9.96 2.11
N PHE A 454 -11.98 -11.05 1.40
CA PHE A 454 -10.65 -11.52 1.06
C PHE A 454 -9.89 -10.41 0.31
N ASP A 455 -8.59 -10.26 0.62
CA ASP A 455 -7.72 -9.17 0.16
C ASP A 455 -8.13 -7.73 0.57
N VAL A 456 -9.23 -7.55 1.33
CA VAL A 456 -9.57 -6.28 1.99
C VAL A 456 -9.28 -6.40 3.47
N VAL A 457 -8.07 -5.98 3.88
CA VAL A 457 -7.68 -5.98 5.30
C VAL A 457 -8.23 -4.73 6.00
N GLY A 458 -8.87 -4.85 7.16
CA GLY A 458 -9.51 -3.72 7.88
C GLY A 458 -10.97 -3.97 8.14
#